data_AF-N6V9T7-F1
#
_entry.id   AF-N6V9T7-F1
#
_cell.length_a   1.000
_cell.length_b   1.000
_cell.length_c   1.000
_cell.angle_alpha   90.00
_cell.angle_beta   90.00
_cell.angle_gamma   90.00
#
_symmetry.space_group_name_H-M   'P 1'
#
loop_
_entity.id
_entity.type
_entity.pdbx_description
1 polymer ?
#
loop_
_entity_poly.entity_id
_entity_poly.type
_entity_poly.pdbx_seq_one_letter_code
_entity_poly.pdbx_strand_id
1 'polypeptide(L)'
;MQKGKRYRKLLKIQSFMKTYHKIELEGLHNDLSACEEETRALFSLMEKEKTPDFLDASFLARRLQRIAKTEKHLQGQIVQKKQIVHEASSRLQRLEEKCKEVKVIEERQQFSNMLEDYIADKMIKDVSLT
;
A
#
# COMPACT_ATOMS: atom_id res chain seq x y z
N MET A 1 1.80 0.35 -28.27
CA MET A 1 2.84 -0.50 -27.65
C MET A 1 3.70 0.19 -26.57
N GLN A 2 4.38 1.33 -26.80
CA GLN A 2 5.21 1.95 -25.73
C GLN A 2 4.39 2.45 -24.52
N LYS A 3 3.17 2.96 -24.75
CA LYS A 3 2.27 3.41 -23.67
C LYS A 3 1.83 2.26 -22.74
N GLY A 4 1.49 1.08 -23.27
CA GLY A 4 1.15 -0.09 -22.45
C GLY A 4 2.31 -0.60 -21.59
N LYS A 5 3.54 -0.55 -22.11
CA LYS A 5 4.76 -0.86 -21.31
C LYS A 5 4.96 0.15 -20.17
N ARG A 6 4.77 1.46 -20.45
CA ARG A 6 4.89 2.53 -19.45
C ARG A 6 3.88 2.37 -18.31
N TYR A 7 2.60 2.15 -18.64
CA TYR A 7 1.55 1.97 -17.64
C TYR A 7 1.77 0.74 -16.76
N ARG A 8 2.19 -0.40 -17.34
CA ARG A 8 2.56 -1.60 -16.55
C ARG A 8 3.73 -1.34 -15.60
N LYS A 9 4.76 -0.60 -16.03
CA LYS A 9 5.88 -0.23 -15.15
C LYS A 9 5.42 0.66 -14.00
N LEU A 10 4.60 1.67 -14.28
CA LEU A 10 4.01 2.54 -13.26
C LEU A 10 3.15 1.73 -12.28
N LEU A 11 2.37 0.77 -12.79
CA LEU A 11 1.50 -0.08 -11.97
C LEU A 11 2.31 -0.88 -10.96
N LYS A 12 3.42 -1.47 -11.42
CA LYS A 12 4.34 -2.21 -10.55
C LYS A 12 4.91 -1.31 -9.44
N ILE A 13 5.37 -0.10 -9.80
CA ILE A 13 5.92 0.87 -8.83
C ILE A 13 4.85 1.27 -7.80
N GLN A 14 3.64 1.60 -8.25
CA GLN A 14 2.56 2.00 -7.35
C GLN A 14 2.11 0.85 -6.43
N SER A 15 2.14 -0.39 -6.92
CA SER A 15 1.86 -1.57 -6.10
C SER A 15 2.89 -1.69 -4.98
N PHE A 16 4.17 -1.51 -5.27
CA PHE A 16 5.22 -1.51 -4.24
C PHE A 16 5.03 -0.39 -3.22
N MET A 17 4.72 0.83 -3.67
CA MET A 17 4.46 1.96 -2.77
C MET A 17 3.26 1.71 -1.84
N LYS A 18 2.17 1.14 -2.36
CA LYS A 18 1.02 0.74 -1.53
C LYS A 18 1.44 -0.28 -0.45
N THR A 19 2.19 -1.30 -0.84
CA THR A 19 2.66 -2.33 0.10
C THR A 19 3.58 -1.74 1.16
N TYR A 20 4.52 -0.89 0.75
CA TYR A 20 5.43 -0.18 1.66
C TYR A 20 4.66 0.60 2.73
N HIS A 21 3.68 1.42 2.33
CA HIS A 21 2.89 2.19 3.28
C HIS A 21 2.01 1.33 4.19
N LYS A 22 1.55 0.16 3.73
CA LYS A 22 0.85 -0.80 4.58
C LYS A 22 1.76 -1.39 5.65
N ILE A 23 2.99 -1.76 5.28
CA ILE A 23 3.98 -2.28 6.24
C ILE A 23 4.33 -1.21 7.29
N GLU A 24 4.55 0.03 6.88
CA GLU A 24 4.78 1.12 7.83
C GLU A 24 3.58 1.35 8.77
N LEU A 25 2.35 1.26 8.25
CA LEU A 25 1.14 1.37 9.07
C LEU A 25 1.03 0.21 10.08
N GLU A 26 1.37 -1.01 9.67
CA GLU A 26 1.44 -2.17 10.56
C GLU A 26 2.51 -2.00 11.64
N GLY A 27 3.69 -1.48 11.29
CA GLY A 27 4.74 -1.13 12.24
C GLY A 27 4.24 -0.15 13.31
N LEU A 28 3.56 0.93 12.90
CA LEU A 28 2.97 1.88 13.85
C LEU A 28 1.92 1.23 14.78
N HIS A 29 1.14 0.28 14.26
CA HIS A 29 0.19 -0.47 15.08
C HIS A 29 0.89 -1.39 16.08
N ASN A 30 2.00 -2.01 15.71
CA ASN A 30 2.80 -2.83 16.61
C ASN A 30 3.43 -1.98 17.73
N ASP A 31 3.97 -0.80 17.39
CA ASP A 31 4.51 0.14 18.39
C ASP A 31 3.44 0.61 19.38
N LEU A 32 2.22 0.86 18.89
CA LEU A 32 1.08 1.22 19.74
C LEU A 32 0.68 0.04 20.65
N SER A 33 0.61 -1.18 20.12
CA SER A 33 0.33 -2.39 20.90
C SER A 33 1.36 -2.59 22.02
N ALA A 34 2.65 -2.36 21.72
CA ALA A 34 3.71 -2.44 22.72
C ALA A 34 3.52 -1.40 23.85
N CYS A 35 3.09 -0.18 23.52
CA CYS A 35 2.74 0.82 24.53
C CYS A 35 1.57 0.36 25.41
N GLU A 36 0.52 -0.20 24.81
CA GLU A 36 -0.66 -0.69 25.53
C GLU A 36 -0.33 -1.91 26.43
N GLU A 37 0.56 -2.79 25.97
CA GLU A 37 1.10 -3.91 26.75
C GLU A 37 1.92 -3.42 27.94
N GLU A 38 2.81 -2.45 27.72
CA GLU A 38 3.60 -1.84 28.78
C GLU A 38 2.72 -1.15 29.82
N THR A 39 1.72 -0.38 29.38
CA THR A 39 0.73 0.26 30.25
C THR A 39 0.02 -0.78 31.12
N ARG A 40 -0.45 -1.89 30.54
CA ARG A 40 -1.09 -2.99 31.28
C ARG A 40 -0.14 -3.63 32.30
N ALA A 41 1.12 -3.84 31.92
CA ALA A 41 2.14 -4.39 32.81
C ALA A 41 2.42 -3.46 34.01
N LEU A 42 2.49 -2.15 33.77
CA LEU A 42 2.70 -1.15 34.84
C LEU A 42 1.52 -1.11 35.82
N PHE A 43 0.27 -1.13 35.33
CA PHE A 43 -0.89 -1.24 36.22
C PHE A 43 -0.88 -2.52 37.04
N SER A 44 -0.55 -3.66 36.42
CA SER A 44 -0.42 -4.94 37.11
C SER A 44 0.67 -4.94 38.20
N LEU A 45 1.72 -4.13 38.04
CA LEU A 45 2.74 -3.93 39.07
C LEU A 45 2.24 -3.07 40.22
N MET A 46 1.46 -2.01 39.93
CA MET A 46 0.87 -1.14 40.93
C MET A 46 -0.19 -1.84 41.80
N GLU A 47 -0.91 -2.82 41.25
CA GLU A 47 -1.89 -3.63 41.99
C GLU A 47 -1.25 -4.62 42.96
N LYS A 48 0.03 -4.97 42.77
CA LYS A 48 0.75 -5.90 43.65
C LYS A 48 1.36 -5.10 44.81
N GLU A 49 0.88 -5.35 46.04
CA GLU A 49 1.32 -4.68 47.29
C GLU A 49 2.84 -4.77 47.60
N LYS A 50 3.60 -5.57 46.86
CA LYS A 50 5.06 -5.68 46.95
C LYS A 50 5.72 -5.17 45.68
N THR A 51 5.58 -3.88 45.38
CA THR A 51 6.47 -3.22 44.43
C THR A 51 7.88 -3.17 45.02
N PRO A 52 8.92 -3.59 44.28
CA PRO A 52 10.31 -3.41 44.72
C PRO A 52 10.59 -1.94 45.07
N ASP A 53 11.40 -1.68 46.10
CA ASP A 53 11.69 -0.32 46.61
C ASP A 53 12.21 0.66 45.54
N PHE A 54 12.75 0.16 44.43
CA PHE A 54 13.23 0.97 43.31
C PHE A 54 12.14 1.38 42.30
N LEU A 55 10.94 0.81 42.38
CA LEU A 55 9.76 1.14 41.56
C LEU A 55 8.75 1.97 42.37
N ASP A 56 9.23 3.07 42.94
CA ASP A 56 8.37 4.02 43.64
C ASP A 56 7.24 4.56 42.73
N ALA A 57 6.09 4.88 43.32
CA ALA A 57 4.91 5.37 42.63
C ALA A 57 5.20 6.59 41.75
N SER A 58 6.14 7.46 42.15
CA SER A 58 6.57 8.61 41.36
C SER A 58 7.26 8.23 40.05
N PHE A 59 7.98 7.11 40.01
CA PHE A 59 8.60 6.58 38.81
C PHE A 59 7.55 5.99 37.86
N LEU A 60 6.64 5.16 38.40
CA LEU A 60 5.56 4.53 37.64
C LEU A 60 4.64 5.57 37.00
N ALA A 61 4.23 6.60 37.75
CA ALA A 61 3.41 7.70 37.24
C ALA A 61 4.11 8.47 36.10
N ARG A 62 5.41 8.78 36.25
CA ARG A 62 6.20 9.42 35.19
C ARG A 62 6.31 8.56 33.94
N ARG A 63 6.44 7.24 34.10
CA ARG A 63 6.53 6.31 32.96
C ARG A 63 5.19 6.17 32.24
N LEU A 64 4.08 6.02 32.97
CA LEU A 64 2.73 6.05 32.39
C LEU A 64 2.45 7.34 31.63
N GLN A 65 2.84 8.50 32.18
CA GLN A 65 2.67 9.78 31.49
C GLN A 65 3.46 9.85 30.17
N ARG A 66 4.66 9.27 30.11
CA ARG A 66 5.45 9.21 28.87
C ARG A 66 4.79 8.29 27.85
N ILE A 67 4.33 7.11 28.27
CA ILE A 67 3.64 6.16 27.39
C ILE A 67 2.39 6.82 26.79
N ALA A 68 1.54 7.46 27.62
CA ALA A 68 0.35 8.15 27.12
C ALA A 68 0.66 9.24 26.09
N LYS A 69 1.79 9.96 26.23
CA LYS A 69 2.24 10.93 25.21
C LYS A 69 2.66 10.23 23.92
N THR A 70 3.39 9.12 24.02
CA THR A 70 3.81 8.31 22.88
C THR A 70 2.60 7.71 22.16
N GLU A 71 1.65 7.10 22.87
CA GLU A 71 0.41 6.55 22.31
C GLU A 71 -0.37 7.60 21.54
N LYS A 72 -0.56 8.79 22.11
CA LYS A 72 -1.22 9.91 21.42
C LYS A 72 -0.50 10.31 20.13
N HIS A 73 0.83 10.32 20.16
CA HIS A 73 1.63 10.61 18.96
C HIS A 73 1.47 9.53 17.89
N LEU A 74 1.59 8.25 18.28
CA LEU A 74 1.42 7.09 17.40
C LEU A 74 0.02 7.06 16.79
N GLN A 75 -1.02 7.31 17.56
CA GLN A 75 -2.40 7.40 17.05
C GLN A 75 -2.53 8.49 15.97
N GLY A 76 -1.93 9.66 16.18
CA GLY A 76 -1.89 10.73 15.18
C GLY A 76 -1.19 10.28 13.89
N GLN A 77 -0.04 9.61 14.00
CA GLN A 77 0.68 9.07 12.85
C GLN A 77 -0.10 7.97 12.13
N ILE A 78 -0.78 7.08 12.86
CA ILE A 78 -1.63 6.03 12.31
C ILE A 78 -2.75 6.62 11.46
N VAL A 79 -3.44 7.66 11.94
CA VAL A 79 -4.51 8.32 11.16
C VAL A 79 -3.96 8.89 9.86
N GLN A 80 -2.83 9.62 9.92
CA GLN A 80 -2.18 10.16 8.73
C GLN A 80 -1.75 9.04 7.76
N LYS A 81 -1.19 7.96 8.29
CA LYS A 81 -0.72 6.84 7.48
C LYS A 81 -1.85 6.06 6.82
N LYS A 82 -2.98 5.89 7.52
CA LYS A 82 -4.21 5.32 6.93
C LYS A 82 -4.68 6.13 5.72
N GLN A 83 -4.66 7.45 5.81
CA GLN A 83 -5.00 8.33 4.68
C GLN A 83 -4.05 8.12 3.50
N ILE A 84 -2.73 8.04 3.75
CA ILE A 84 -1.72 7.77 2.70
C ILE A 84 -1.97 6.41 2.03
N VAL A 85 -2.25 5.36 2.82
CA VAL A 85 -2.56 4.02 2.29
C VAL A 85 -3.83 4.05 1.44
N HIS A 86 -4.84 4.80 1.85
CA HIS A 86 -6.08 4.96 1.09
C HIS A 86 -5.83 5.65 -0.25
N GLU A 87 -5.09 6.76 -0.26
CA GLU A 87 -4.71 7.46 -1.48
C GLU A 87 -3.85 6.61 -2.42
N ALA A 88 -2.87 5.89 -1.89
CA ALA A 88 -2.05 4.97 -2.68
C ALA A 88 -2.90 3.87 -3.32
N SER A 89 -3.90 3.35 -2.59
CA SER A 89 -4.84 2.35 -3.11
C SER A 89 -5.72 2.93 -4.23
N SER A 90 -6.25 4.14 -4.05
CA SER A 90 -7.03 4.84 -5.09
C SER A 90 -6.19 5.14 -6.35
N ARG A 91 -4.93 5.56 -6.18
CA ARG A 91 -4.00 5.79 -7.30
C ARG A 91 -3.71 4.48 -8.04
N LEU A 92 -3.53 3.37 -7.32
CA LEU A 92 -3.30 2.06 -7.92
C LEU A 92 -4.52 1.62 -8.75
N GLN A 93 -5.72 1.72 -8.19
CA GLN A 93 -6.97 1.34 -8.89
C GLN A 93 -7.14 2.10 -10.20
N ARG A 94 -7.00 3.44 -10.18
CA ARG A 94 -7.08 4.26 -11.41
C ARG A 94 -6.05 3.85 -12.46
N LEU A 95 -4.88 3.36 -12.02
CA LEU A 95 -3.83 2.92 -12.91
C LEU A 95 -4.10 1.53 -13.50
N GLU A 96 -4.73 0.63 -12.73
CA GLU A 96 -5.23 -0.66 -13.20
C GLU A 96 -6.29 -0.48 -14.29
N GLU A 97 -7.23 0.44 -14.10
CA GLU A 97 -8.25 0.80 -15.09
C GLU A 97 -7.60 1.29 -16.40
N LYS A 98 -6.67 2.24 -16.31
CA LYS A 98 -5.90 2.70 -17.48
C LYS A 98 -5.11 1.60 -18.17
N CYS A 99 -4.55 0.64 -17.42
CA CYS A 99 -3.86 -0.49 -18.01
C CYS A 99 -4.83 -1.38 -18.81
N LYS A 100 -6.05 -1.60 -18.30
CA LYS A 100 -7.09 -2.37 -18.99
C LYS A 100 -7.53 -1.67 -20.29
N GLU A 101 -7.80 -0.37 -20.23
CA GLU A 101 -8.18 0.43 -21.41
C GLU A 101 -7.11 0.34 -22.51
N VAL A 102 -5.84 0.56 -22.15
CA VAL A 102 -4.74 0.50 -23.12
C VAL A 102 -4.58 -0.91 -23.69
N LYS A 103 -4.78 -1.95 -22.89
CA LYS A 103 -4.72 -3.33 -23.36
C LYS A 103 -5.80 -3.61 -24.42
N VAL A 104 -7.03 -3.16 -24.19
CA VAL A 104 -8.13 -3.31 -25.17
C VAL A 104 -7.82 -2.58 -26.48
N ILE A 105 -7.27 -1.37 -26.41
CA ILE A 105 -6.88 -0.62 -27.61
C ILE A 105 -5.76 -1.35 -28.37
N GLU A 106 -4.75 -1.86 -27.66
CA GLU A 106 -3.64 -2.60 -28.27
C GLU A 106 -4.13 -3.89 -28.94
N GLU A 107 -5.05 -4.63 -28.33
CA GLU A 107 -5.65 -5.84 -28.91
C GLU A 107 -6.47 -5.55 -30.17
N ARG A 108 -7.31 -4.49 -30.14
CA ARG A 108 -8.07 -4.05 -31.32
C ARG A 108 -7.16 -3.64 -32.48
N GLN A 109 -6.08 -2.92 -32.19
CA GLN A 109 -5.12 -2.53 -33.22
C GLN A 109 -4.41 -3.76 -33.82
N GLN A 110 -3.99 -4.71 -32.98
CA GLN A 110 -3.37 -5.95 -33.45
C GLN A 110 -4.29 -6.74 -34.37
N PHE A 111 -5.58 -6.81 -34.03
CA PHE A 111 -6.57 -7.47 -34.87
C PHE A 111 -6.81 -6.74 -36.18
N SER A 112 -6.90 -5.40 -36.18
CA SER A 112 -7.03 -4.59 -37.40
C SER A 112 -5.86 -4.84 -38.35
N ASN A 113 -4.64 -4.77 -37.85
CA ASN A 113 -3.44 -5.00 -38.65
C ASN A 113 -3.44 -6.41 -39.27
N MET A 114 -3.86 -7.44 -38.52
CA MET A 114 -3.95 -8.81 -39.02
C MET A 114 -4.95 -8.96 -40.18
N LEU A 115 -6.09 -8.25 -40.11
CA LEU A 115 -7.07 -8.24 -41.19
C LEU A 115 -6.54 -7.51 -42.43
N GLU A 116 -5.88 -6.37 -42.23
CA GLU A 116 -5.24 -5.61 -43.32
C GLU A 116 -4.18 -6.46 -44.04
N ASP A 117 -3.31 -7.14 -43.28
CA ASP A 117 -2.30 -8.05 -43.81
C ASP A 117 -2.95 -9.21 -44.60
N TYR A 118 -4.01 -9.81 -44.07
CA TYR A 118 -4.73 -10.89 -44.75
C TYR A 118 -5.39 -10.43 -46.07
N ILE A 119 -6.00 -9.25 -46.08
CA ILE A 119 -6.61 -8.68 -47.29
C ILE A 119 -5.54 -8.36 -48.33
N ALA A 120 -4.42 -7.76 -47.92
CA ALA A 120 -3.30 -7.46 -48.81
C ALA A 120 -2.74 -8.74 -49.45
N ASP A 121 -2.53 -9.80 -48.65
CA ASP A 121 -2.06 -11.10 -49.13
C ASP A 121 -3.01 -11.75 -50.16
N LYS A 122 -4.33 -11.59 -49.95
CA LYS A 122 -5.35 -12.09 -50.88
C LYS A 122 -5.39 -11.30 -52.19
N MET A 123 -5.35 -9.97 -52.10
CA MET A 123 -5.30 -9.09 -53.27
C MET A 123 -4.05 -9.34 -54.13
N ILE A 124 -2.88 -9.54 -53.51
CA ILE A 124 -1.64 -9.83 -54.24
C ILE A 124 -1.73 -11.17 -54.99
N LYS A 125 -2.33 -12.19 -54.37
CA LYS A 125 -2.52 -13.51 -55.02
C LYS A 125 -3.48 -13.45 -56.20
N ASP A 126 -4.55 -12.68 -56.11
CA ASP A 126 -5.51 -12.52 -57.20
C ASP A 126 -4.92 -11.75 -58.39
N VAL A 127 -4.08 -10.73 -58.13
CA VAL A 127 -3.36 -9.97 -59.18
C VAL A 127 -2.26 -10.81 -59.86
N SER A 128 -1.71 -11.81 -59.17
CA SER A 128 -0.65 -12.69 -59.72
C SER A 128 -1.18 -13.79 -60.65
N LEU A 129 -2.50 -14.03 -60.65
CA LEU A 129 -3.17 -15.09 -61.41
C LEU A 129 -3.91 -14.57 -62.66
N THR A 130 -3.89 -13.26 -62.89
CA THR A 130 -4.38 -12.56 -64.10
C THR A 130 -3.22 -12.01 -64.91
#